data_AF-A0AAE0ACL2-F1
#
_entry.id   AF-A0AAE0ACL2-F1
#
_cell.length_a   1.000
_cell.length_b   1.000
_cell.length_c   1.000
_cell.angle_alpha   90.00
_cell.angle_beta   90.00
_cell.angle_gamma   90.00
#
_symmetry.space_group_name_H-M   'P 1'
#
loop_
_entity.id
_entity.type
_entity.pdbx_description
1 polymer ?
#
loop_
_entity_poly.entity_id
_entity_poly.type
_entity_poly.pdbx_seq_one_letter_code
_entity_poly.pdbx_strand_id
1 'polypeptide(L)'
;MVDTRSVDHTDAKAGSSSVKNSDLMAFEDQETTVGVKGLVDSKLTKIPKKFIHDDDHNQQLSSGDDQSKFSIPIIDLDENSSRTEIIKQLQDACEKWGFFQVVNHGIPISKLDEMIDGIRRFHEQDTEAKKSFLLLITNLLKRCRIIQTLMYIKQKQLIGGIL
;
A
#
# COMPACT_ATOMS: atom_id res chain seq x y z
N MET A 1 -76.08 -10.62 8.58
CA MET A 1 -75.35 -11.31 7.49
C MET A 1 -73.87 -11.03 7.67
N VAL A 2 -73.15 -12.02 8.17
CA VAL A 2 -71.78 -12.47 7.78
C VAL A 2 -70.96 -11.60 6.81
N ASP A 3 -69.76 -11.22 7.30
CA ASP A 3 -68.41 -11.46 6.72
C ASP A 3 -68.03 -10.89 5.32
N THR A 4 -66.75 -10.64 4.97
CA THR A 4 -65.46 -10.93 5.64
C THR A 4 -64.37 -9.88 5.33
N ARG A 5 -63.26 -9.97 6.08
CA ARG A 5 -61.97 -9.26 5.96
C ARG A 5 -61.17 -9.66 4.70
N SER A 6 -60.33 -8.75 4.16
CA SER A 6 -59.02 -9.07 3.54
C SER A 6 -58.13 -7.83 3.40
N VAL A 7 -56.81 -8.05 3.29
CA VAL A 7 -55.72 -7.06 3.43
C VAL A 7 -54.75 -7.22 2.26
N ASP A 8 -54.20 -6.12 1.76
CA ASP A 8 -52.90 -6.02 1.05
C ASP A 8 -52.44 -4.53 1.19
N HIS A 9 -51.19 -4.14 1.53
CA HIS A 9 -49.86 -4.41 0.94
C HIS A 9 -49.77 -4.00 -0.55
N THR A 10 -48.83 -3.18 -1.05
CA THR A 10 -47.78 -2.31 -0.47
C THR A 10 -48.01 -0.86 -1.03
N ASP A 11 -47.12 0.14 -1.07
CA ASP A 11 -45.68 0.27 -0.80
C ASP A 11 -45.27 1.73 -0.47
N ALA A 12 -44.03 1.95 -0.03
CA ALA A 12 -43.42 3.27 0.07
C ALA A 12 -42.59 3.58 -1.20
N LYS A 13 -42.90 4.67 -1.90
CA LYS A 13 -42.17 5.06 -3.13
C LYS A 13 -40.80 5.66 -2.81
N ALA A 14 -39.83 4.79 -2.53
CA ALA A 14 -38.42 5.14 -2.48
C ALA A 14 -37.96 5.65 -3.85
N GLY A 15 -37.46 6.88 -3.91
CA GLY A 15 -36.88 7.48 -5.11
C GLY A 15 -35.52 6.88 -5.44
N SER A 16 -35.50 5.68 -6.03
CA SER A 16 -34.29 5.06 -6.55
C SER A 16 -33.76 5.85 -7.75
N SER A 17 -32.82 6.76 -7.48
CA SER A 17 -31.97 7.33 -8.53
C SER A 17 -30.90 6.30 -8.88
N SER A 18 -31.19 5.51 -9.91
CA SER A 18 -30.30 4.48 -10.42
C SER A 18 -29.05 5.09 -11.05
N VAL A 19 -28.05 5.36 -10.21
CA VAL A 19 -26.66 5.53 -10.67
C VAL A 19 -26.29 4.25 -11.40
N LYS A 20 -25.98 4.38 -12.69
CA LYS A 20 -25.99 3.25 -13.62
C LYS A 20 -24.82 2.33 -13.33
N ASN A 21 -25.10 1.03 -13.33
CA ASN A 21 -24.09 -0.02 -13.12
C ASN A 21 -22.98 -0.01 -14.21
N SER A 22 -23.21 0.68 -15.32
CA SER A 22 -22.21 0.98 -16.37
C SER A 22 -20.98 1.71 -15.84
N ASP A 23 -21.19 2.60 -14.88
CA ASP A 23 -20.15 3.54 -14.46
C ASP A 23 -19.14 2.79 -13.58
N LEU A 24 -19.63 1.91 -12.68
CA LEU A 24 -18.80 1.02 -11.86
C LEU A 24 -17.94 0.06 -12.68
N MET A 25 -18.50 -0.55 -13.74
CA MET A 25 -17.77 -1.46 -14.63
C MET A 25 -16.66 -0.73 -15.40
N ALA A 26 -16.89 0.54 -15.80
CA ALA A 26 -15.85 1.35 -16.43
C ALA A 26 -14.72 1.77 -15.46
N PHE A 27 -14.99 1.84 -14.15
CA PHE A 27 -13.95 2.08 -13.15
C PHE A 27 -13.05 0.86 -12.93
N GLU A 28 -13.60 -0.36 -12.88
CA GLU A 28 -12.84 -1.56 -12.49
C GLU A 28 -11.72 -1.94 -13.48
N ASP A 29 -11.98 -1.86 -14.79
CA ASP A 29 -10.98 -2.14 -15.84
C ASP A 29 -9.93 -1.02 -16.01
N GLN A 30 -10.23 0.22 -15.60
CA GLN A 30 -9.32 1.36 -15.79
C GLN A 30 -8.47 1.67 -14.55
N GLU A 31 -9.04 1.54 -13.34
CA GLU A 31 -8.42 1.86 -12.05
C GLU A 31 -7.07 1.15 -11.84
N THR A 32 -6.96 -0.10 -12.27
CA THR A 32 -5.73 -0.90 -12.19
C THR A 32 -4.58 -0.36 -13.06
N THR A 33 -4.83 0.57 -13.99
CA THR A 33 -3.81 1.03 -14.96
C THR A 33 -3.45 2.51 -14.87
N VAL A 34 -4.34 3.39 -14.42
CA VAL A 34 -4.04 4.83 -14.17
C VAL A 34 -3.54 5.09 -12.75
N GLY A 35 -3.93 4.25 -11.77
CA GLY A 35 -3.59 4.40 -10.36
C GLY A 35 -4.14 5.67 -9.71
N VAL A 36 -3.80 5.89 -8.43
CA VAL A 36 -4.30 7.03 -7.65
C VAL A 36 -3.89 8.40 -8.21
N LYS A 37 -2.77 8.49 -8.94
CA LYS A 37 -2.38 9.75 -9.59
C LYS A 37 -3.36 10.16 -10.69
N GLY A 38 -3.75 9.23 -11.57
CA GLY A 38 -4.74 9.51 -12.61
C GLY A 38 -6.10 9.92 -12.03
N LEU A 39 -6.45 9.44 -10.83
CA LEU A 39 -7.64 9.85 -10.09
C LEU A 39 -7.58 11.32 -9.63
N VAL A 40 -6.42 11.75 -9.13
CA VAL A 40 -6.16 13.15 -8.74
C VAL A 40 -6.12 14.06 -9.97
N ASP A 41 -5.39 13.65 -11.02
CA ASP A 41 -5.28 14.39 -12.29
C ASP A 41 -6.66 14.59 -12.97
N SER A 42 -7.59 13.66 -12.75
CA SER A 42 -8.99 13.73 -13.21
C SER A 42 -9.88 14.73 -12.45
N LYS A 43 -9.34 15.43 -11.43
CA LYS A 43 -10.02 16.50 -10.66
C LYS A 43 -11.36 16.08 -10.06
N LEU A 44 -11.44 14.87 -9.49
CA LEU A 44 -12.65 14.41 -8.81
C LEU A 44 -13.01 15.32 -7.63
N THR A 45 -14.30 15.65 -7.52
CA THR A 45 -14.85 16.47 -6.42
C THR A 45 -15.20 15.66 -5.17
N LYS A 46 -15.14 14.33 -5.25
CA LYS A 46 -15.40 13.39 -4.14
C LYS A 46 -14.48 12.18 -4.25
N ILE A 47 -13.97 11.72 -3.11
CA ILE A 47 -13.15 10.51 -3.02
C ILE A 47 -14.04 9.27 -3.28
N PRO A 48 -13.63 8.32 -4.15
CA PRO A 48 -14.38 7.08 -4.34
C PRO A 48 -14.46 6.26 -3.06
N LYS A 49 -15.61 5.63 -2.79
CA LYS A 49 -15.87 4.88 -1.56
C LYS A 49 -14.81 3.82 -1.23
N LYS A 50 -14.15 3.24 -2.24
CA LYS A 50 -13.07 2.24 -2.09
C LYS A 50 -11.83 2.76 -1.35
N PHE A 51 -11.64 4.07 -1.23
CA PHE A 51 -10.54 4.69 -0.46
C PHE A 51 -10.98 5.19 0.92
N ILE A 52 -12.29 5.17 1.20
CA ILE A 52 -12.85 5.55 2.50
C ILE A 52 -12.82 4.31 3.38
N HIS A 53 -12.13 4.40 4.51
CA HIS A 53 -12.12 3.35 5.53
C HIS A 53 -13.23 3.66 6.55
N ASP A 54 -13.89 2.62 7.09
CA ASP A 54 -14.88 2.81 8.14
C ASP A 54 -14.19 3.30 9.44
N ASP A 55 -14.84 4.23 10.15
CA ASP A 55 -14.20 5.09 11.16
C ASP A 55 -13.72 4.39 12.46
N ASP A 56 -13.90 3.07 12.58
CA ASP A 56 -13.45 2.27 13.74
C ASP A 56 -11.91 2.29 13.96
N HIS A 57 -11.15 2.76 12.98
CA HIS A 57 -9.70 2.99 13.09
C HIS A 57 -9.29 4.47 13.08
N ASN A 58 -10.23 5.41 12.98
CA ASN A 58 -9.93 6.84 12.77
C ASN A 58 -9.73 7.63 14.09
N GLN A 59 -9.95 6.99 15.25
CA GLN A 59 -9.87 7.62 16.57
C GLN A 59 -8.45 7.95 17.07
N GLN A 60 -7.40 7.68 16.29
CA GLN A 60 -6.00 7.78 16.75
C GLN A 60 -5.17 8.89 16.09
N LEU A 61 -5.78 9.73 15.23
CA LEU A 61 -5.10 10.85 14.56
C LEU A 61 -5.37 12.23 15.19
N SER A 62 -6.10 12.27 16.31
CA SER A 62 -6.50 13.50 17.02
C SER A 62 -6.05 13.55 18.48
N SER A 63 -4.87 13.03 18.79
CA SER A 63 -4.14 13.34 20.03
C SER A 63 -3.10 14.43 19.78
N GLY A 64 -3.57 15.65 19.60
CA GLY A 64 -2.71 16.81 19.83
C GLY A 64 -2.40 16.90 21.33
N ASP A 65 -1.11 16.97 21.66
CA ASP A 65 -0.58 17.08 23.03
C ASP A 65 -0.70 15.82 23.92
N ASP A 66 -0.08 14.71 23.48
CA ASP A 66 0.46 13.72 24.43
C ASP A 66 1.96 13.47 24.15
N GLN A 67 2.83 13.99 25.03
CA GLN A 67 4.29 13.86 24.91
C GLN A 67 4.79 12.47 25.34
N SER A 68 4.27 11.42 24.73
CA SER A 68 5.03 10.18 24.63
C SER A 68 6.24 10.44 23.71
N LYS A 69 7.43 10.60 24.31
CA LYS A 69 8.70 10.87 23.60
C LYS A 69 9.21 9.63 22.87
N PHE A 70 8.40 9.06 21.99
CA PHE A 70 8.73 7.90 21.19
C PHE A 70 9.48 8.34 19.91
N SER A 71 10.75 8.72 20.09
CA SER A 71 11.63 9.08 18.98
C SER A 71 12.25 7.85 18.33
N ILE A 72 12.00 7.68 17.04
CA ILE A 72 12.59 6.64 16.18
C ILE A 72 14.13 6.64 16.35
N PRO A 73 14.80 5.49 16.57
CA PRO A 73 16.25 5.44 16.68
C PRO A 73 16.92 5.97 15.41
N ILE A 74 17.99 6.75 15.59
CA ILE A 74 18.86 7.22 14.52
C ILE A 74 20.24 6.58 14.74
N ILE A 75 20.73 5.86 13.75
CA ILE A 75 22.05 5.24 13.75
C ILE A 75 22.98 6.09 12.88
N ASP A 76 24.07 6.56 13.47
CA ASP A 76 25.11 7.32 12.76
C ASP A 76 26.22 6.37 12.29
N LEU A 77 26.52 6.41 10.99
CA LEU A 77 27.57 5.60 10.35
C LEU A 77 28.86 6.37 10.04
N ASP A 78 29.03 7.57 10.59
CA ASP A 78 30.24 8.38 10.45
C ASP A 78 31.52 7.61 10.90
N GLU A 79 32.65 7.91 10.24
CA GLU A 79 33.91 7.18 10.38
C GLU A 79 34.53 7.28 11.78
N ASN A 80 34.08 8.24 12.58
CA ASN A 80 34.49 8.44 13.97
C ASN A 80 33.88 7.41 14.94
N SER A 81 32.83 6.69 14.55
CA SER A 81 32.12 5.74 15.40
C SER A 81 32.74 4.34 15.38
N SER A 82 32.87 3.71 16.56
CA SER A 82 33.36 2.32 16.63
C SER A 82 32.37 1.35 15.98
N ARG A 83 32.87 0.50 15.06
CA ARG A 83 32.06 -0.55 14.41
C ARG A 83 31.29 -1.42 15.41
N THR A 84 31.89 -1.72 16.57
CA THR A 84 31.25 -2.52 17.62
C THR A 84 30.06 -1.79 18.26
N GLU A 85 30.14 -0.47 18.40
CA GLU A 85 29.06 0.36 18.93
C GLU A 85 27.91 0.47 17.93
N ILE A 86 28.20 0.71 16.64
CA ILE A 86 27.21 0.69 15.56
C ILE A 86 26.46 -0.65 15.52
N ILE A 87 27.18 -1.78 15.59
CA ILE A 87 26.57 -3.12 15.60
C ILE A 87 25.63 -3.29 16.81
N LYS A 88 26.02 -2.79 17.98
CA LYS A 88 25.17 -2.84 19.18
C LYS A 88 23.92 -1.98 19.03
N GLN A 89 24.05 -0.73 18.54
CA GLN A 89 22.91 0.15 18.28
C GLN A 89 21.94 -0.47 17.26
N LEU A 90 22.47 -1.11 16.21
CA LEU A 90 21.69 -1.82 15.20
C LEU A 90 20.92 -3.01 15.80
N GLN A 91 21.57 -3.81 16.66
CA GLN A 91 20.91 -4.90 17.37
C GLN A 91 19.79 -4.37 18.28
N ASP A 92 20.09 -3.36 19.12
CA ASP A 92 19.12 -2.73 20.02
C ASP A 92 17.91 -2.16 19.25
N ALA A 93 18.13 -1.54 18.09
CA ALA A 93 17.06 -1.00 17.25
C ALA A 93 16.22 -2.11 16.58
N CYS A 94 16.86 -3.14 16.02
CA CYS A 94 16.17 -4.29 15.43
C CYS A 94 15.29 -5.03 16.45
N GLU A 95 15.81 -5.30 17.66
CA GLU A 95 15.10 -6.06 18.70
C GLU A 95 13.96 -5.27 19.35
N LYS A 96 14.13 -3.96 19.59
CA LYS A 96 13.19 -3.15 20.37
C LYS A 96 12.19 -2.35 19.52
N TRP A 97 12.56 -2.03 18.28
CA TRP A 97 11.76 -1.17 17.40
C TRP A 97 11.38 -1.83 16.07
N GLY A 98 12.19 -2.76 15.57
CA GLY A 98 12.03 -3.34 14.22
C GLY A 98 12.29 -2.36 13.07
N PHE A 99 12.53 -1.08 13.36
CA PHE A 99 12.89 -0.05 12.39
C PHE A 99 13.72 1.08 13.04
N PHE A 100 14.46 1.80 12.20
CA PHE A 100 15.36 2.90 12.59
C PHE A 100 15.67 3.75 11.36
N GLN A 101 16.22 4.94 11.59
CA GLN A 101 16.79 5.82 10.57
C GLN A 101 18.31 5.69 10.58
N VAL A 102 18.95 5.99 9.44
CA VAL A 102 20.41 5.94 9.30
C VAL A 102 20.89 7.27 8.73
N VAL A 103 21.94 7.83 9.32
CA VAL A 103 22.64 9.04 8.82
C VAL A 103 24.10 8.75 8.53
N ASN A 104 24.76 9.63 7.77
CA ASN A 104 26.16 9.51 7.36
C ASN A 104 26.52 8.17 6.67
N HIS A 105 25.55 7.52 6.02
CA HIS A 105 25.66 6.22 5.34
C HIS A 105 26.53 6.23 4.06
N GLY A 106 27.38 7.23 3.84
CA GLY A 106 28.32 7.32 2.71
C GLY A 106 27.71 7.48 1.30
N ILE A 107 26.39 7.57 1.16
CA ILE A 107 25.73 7.81 -0.14
C ILE A 107 25.56 9.32 -0.31
N PRO A 108 26.10 9.93 -1.40
CA PRO A 108 25.96 11.37 -1.62
C PRO A 108 24.50 11.80 -1.72
N ILE A 109 24.15 12.94 -1.11
CA ILE A 109 22.78 13.50 -1.13
C ILE A 109 22.26 13.66 -2.57
N SER A 110 23.12 14.10 -3.49
CA SER A 110 22.79 14.21 -4.92
C SER A 110 22.30 12.91 -5.57
N LYS A 111 22.71 11.74 -5.06
CA LYS A 111 22.20 10.44 -5.55
C LYS A 111 20.84 10.09 -4.98
N LEU A 112 20.51 10.55 -3.77
CA LEU A 112 19.16 10.45 -3.23
C LEU A 112 18.23 11.41 -3.98
N ASP A 113 18.68 12.64 -4.28
CA ASP A 113 17.94 13.61 -5.08
C ASP A 113 17.68 13.09 -6.51
N GLU A 114 18.72 12.61 -7.20
CA GLU A 114 18.59 11.97 -8.53
C GLU A 114 17.57 10.82 -8.55
N MET A 115 17.52 10.02 -7.48
CA MET A 115 16.58 8.92 -7.31
C MET A 115 15.14 9.42 -7.09
N ILE A 116 14.93 10.35 -6.16
CA ILE A 116 13.61 10.96 -5.89
C ILE A 116 13.05 11.61 -7.16
N ASP A 117 13.89 12.37 -7.86
CA ASP A 117 13.50 13.06 -9.08
C ASP A 117 13.29 12.08 -10.24
N GLY A 118 14.02 10.95 -10.28
CA GLY A 118 13.77 9.83 -11.19
C GLY A 118 12.41 9.15 -10.94
N ILE A 119 12.07 8.87 -9.69
CA ILE A 119 10.77 8.30 -9.28
C ILE A 119 9.64 9.26 -9.65
N ARG A 120 9.81 10.57 -9.40
CA ARG A 120 8.85 11.61 -9.76
C ARG A 120 8.65 11.69 -11.28
N ARG A 121 9.74 11.80 -12.06
CA ARG A 121 9.69 11.80 -13.53
C ARG A 121 8.98 10.57 -14.08
N PHE A 122 9.21 9.38 -13.52
CA PHE A 122 8.50 8.16 -13.91
C PHE A 122 6.98 8.28 -13.68
N HIS A 123 6.54 8.74 -12.50
CA HIS A 123 5.11 8.86 -12.21
C HIS A 123 4.39 9.93 -13.03
N GLU A 124 5.09 10.98 -13.48
CA GLU A 124 4.57 12.01 -14.41
C GLU A 124 4.53 11.58 -15.89
N GLN A 125 5.08 10.43 -16.27
CA GLN A 125 4.95 9.92 -17.65
C GLN A 125 3.50 9.57 -18.00
N ASP A 126 3.19 9.53 -19.29
CA ASP A 126 1.91 9.05 -19.80
C ASP A 126 1.60 7.61 -19.34
N THR A 127 0.32 7.33 -19.12
CA THR A 127 -0.16 6.04 -18.63
C THR A 127 0.26 4.87 -19.54
N GLU A 128 0.33 5.08 -20.86
CA GLU A 128 0.77 4.05 -21.81
C GLU A 128 2.24 3.66 -21.62
N ALA A 129 3.13 4.64 -21.43
CA ALA A 129 4.53 4.38 -21.11
C ALA A 129 4.65 3.56 -19.82
N LYS A 130 3.96 3.99 -18.75
CA LYS A 130 3.97 3.30 -17.43
C LYS A 130 3.39 1.89 -17.47
N LYS A 131 2.33 1.65 -18.26
CA LYS A 131 1.70 0.32 -18.45
C LYS A 131 2.71 -0.75 -18.88
N SER A 132 3.66 -0.41 -19.75
CA SER A 132 4.68 -1.36 -20.22
C SER A 132 5.57 -1.88 -19.08
N PHE A 133 6.02 -0.99 -18.19
CA PHE A 133 6.80 -1.33 -17.00
C PHE A 133 5.99 -2.13 -15.98
N LEU A 134 4.73 -1.74 -15.72
CA LEU A 134 3.85 -2.45 -14.79
C LEU A 134 3.56 -3.88 -15.27
N LEU A 135 3.38 -4.10 -16.57
CA LEU A 135 3.19 -5.43 -17.14
C LEU A 135 4.45 -6.28 -17.00
N LEU A 136 5.63 -5.71 -17.26
CA LEU A 136 6.92 -6.38 -17.07
C LEU A 136 7.13 -6.81 -15.61
N ILE A 137 6.94 -5.89 -14.65
CA ILE A 137 7.06 -6.17 -13.21
C ILE A 137 6.08 -7.26 -12.79
N THR A 138 4.81 -7.19 -13.22
CA THR A 138 3.79 -8.20 -12.90
C THR A 138 4.20 -9.60 -13.41
N ASN A 139 4.77 -9.68 -14.61
CA ASN A 139 5.25 -10.94 -15.19
C ASN A 139 6.52 -11.46 -14.49
N LEU A 140 7.42 -10.58 -14.06
CA LEU A 140 8.59 -10.94 -13.26
C LEU A 140 8.21 -11.42 -11.86
N LEU A 141 7.25 -10.77 -11.18
CA LEU A 141 6.76 -11.20 -9.86
C LEU A 141 6.03 -12.55 -9.92
N LYS A 142 5.25 -12.81 -10.98
CA LYS A 142 4.68 -14.15 -11.24
C LYS A 142 5.77 -15.21 -11.39
N ARG A 143 6.83 -14.93 -12.16
CA ARG A 143 8.02 -15.82 -12.24
C ARG A 143 8.71 -15.98 -10.89
N CYS A 144 8.87 -14.91 -10.12
CA CYS A 144 9.55 -14.96 -8.82
C CYS A 144 8.79 -15.81 -7.80
N ARG A 145 7.45 -15.73 -7.75
CA ARG A 145 6.61 -16.62 -6.93
C ARG A 145 6.75 -18.08 -7.34
N ILE A 146 6.80 -18.38 -8.64
CA ILE A 146 7.04 -19.75 -9.15
C ILE A 146 8.42 -20.25 -8.69
N ILE A 147 9.47 -19.43 -8.81
CA ILE A 147 10.83 -19.79 -8.38
C ILE A 147 10.91 -20.02 -6.86
N GLN A 148 10.32 -19.14 -6.05
CA GLN A 148 10.27 -19.32 -4.59
C GLN A 148 9.53 -20.60 -4.18
N THR A 149 8.36 -20.88 -4.77
CA THR A 149 7.62 -22.12 -4.51
C THR A 149 8.41 -23.36 -4.94
N LEU A 150 9.07 -23.32 -6.10
CA LEU A 150 9.91 -24.43 -6.57
C LEU A 150 11.15 -24.64 -5.69
N MET A 151 11.81 -23.57 -5.20
CA MET A 151 12.92 -23.68 -4.25
C MET A 151 12.46 -24.29 -2.92
N TYR A 152 11.33 -23.82 -2.37
CA TYR A 152 10.77 -24.34 -1.13
C TYR A 152 10.37 -25.82 -1.25
N ILE A 153 9.75 -26.23 -2.37
CA ILE A 153 9.44 -27.63 -2.66
C ILE A 153 10.72 -28.46 -2.80
N LYS A 154 11.74 -27.97 -3.53
CA LYS A 154 13.04 -28.67 -3.63
C LYS A 154 13.70 -28.85 -2.27
N GLN A 155 13.71 -27.81 -1.43
CA GLN A 155 14.28 -27.86 -0.08
C GLN A 155 13.52 -28.87 0.81
N LYS A 156 12.19 -28.87 0.75
CA LYS A 156 11.36 -29.83 1.50
C LYS A 156 11.57 -31.28 1.03
N GLN A 157 11.72 -31.53 -0.27
CA GLN A 157 12.04 -32.86 -0.82
C GLN A 157 13.46 -33.29 -0.46
N LEU A 158 14.43 -32.37 -0.42
CA LEU A 158 15.80 -32.66 -0.04
C LEU A 158 15.93 -33.05 1.45
N ILE A 159 15.18 -32.38 2.33
CA ILE A 159 15.16 -32.67 3.77
C ILE A 159 14.28 -33.91 4.07
N GLY A 160 13.17 -34.07 3.36
CA GLY A 160 12.26 -35.21 3.52
C GLY A 160 12.75 -36.53 2.93
N GLY A 161 13.79 -36.51 2.08
CA GLY A 161 14.47 -37.70 1.57
C GLY A 161 15.69 -38.16 2.39
N ILE A 162 15.91 -37.55 3.57
CA ILE A 162 17.00 -37.89 4.52
C ILE A 162 16.44 -38.57 5.79
N LEU A 163 15.12 -38.80 5.86
CA LEU A 163 14.42 -39.51 6.93
C LEU A 163 13.89 -40.87 6.46
#